data_AF-A0A967MS90-F1
#
_entry.id   AF-A0A967MS90-F1
#
_cell.length_a   1.000
_cell.length_b   1.000
_cell.length_c   1.000
_cell.angle_alpha   90.00
_cell.angle_beta   90.00
_cell.angle_gamma   90.00
#
_symmetry.space_group_name_H-M   'P 1'
#
loop_
_entity.id
_entity.type
_entity.pdbx_description
1 polymer ?
#
loop_
_entity_poly.entity_id
_entity_poly.type
_entity_poly.pdbx_seq_one_letter_code
_entity_poly.pdbx_strand_id
1 'polypeptide(L)'
;AGRVPAVEVMIGTASIRECLINPEKTMDIMDLVESGGIQYGMQSFDQSIMKLYRQGAISYEEAMRQATNPEDFDLRLKGITASSDRGWNEFERTDA
;
A
#
# COMPACT_ATOMS: atom_id res chain seq x y z
N ALA A 1 -7.44 23.44 -10.98
CA ALA A 1 -7.72 22.73 -9.71
C ALA A 1 -8.45 21.44 -10.04
N GLY A 2 -7.92 20.31 -9.62
CA GLY A 2 -8.50 18.98 -9.85
C GLY A 2 -8.39 18.14 -8.59
N ARG A 3 -8.99 16.96 -8.60
CA ARG A 3 -8.80 15.93 -7.58
C ARG A 3 -8.20 14.70 -8.26
N VAL A 4 -7.39 13.96 -7.52
CA VAL A 4 -6.83 12.67 -7.96
C VAL A 4 -7.26 11.59 -6.95
N PRO A 5 -7.75 10.44 -7.40
CA PRO A 5 -8.15 9.38 -6.48
C PRO A 5 -6.92 8.60 -6.01
N ALA A 6 -6.79 8.46 -4.68
CA ALA A 6 -6.01 7.37 -4.08
C ALA A 6 -6.96 6.18 -3.87
N VAL A 7 -6.53 4.96 -4.20
CA VAL A 7 -7.40 3.78 -4.13
C VAL A 7 -6.65 2.58 -3.57
N GLU A 8 -7.33 1.80 -2.75
CA GLU A 8 -6.91 0.47 -2.33
C GLU A 8 -7.55 -0.58 -3.25
N VAL A 9 -6.78 -1.59 -3.65
CA VAL A 9 -7.24 -2.63 -4.59
C VAL A 9 -6.92 -4.00 -4.02
N MET A 10 -7.97 -4.77 -3.73
CA MET A 10 -7.89 -6.16 -3.29
C MET A 10 -8.57 -7.07 -4.32
N ILE A 11 -7.86 -8.08 -4.81
CA ILE A 11 -8.43 -9.11 -5.69
C ILE A 11 -8.83 -10.33 -4.86
N GLY A 12 -10.03 -10.86 -5.06
CA GLY A 12 -10.56 -12.00 -4.31
C GLY A 12 -9.92 -13.36 -4.67
N THR A 13 -8.62 -13.50 -4.44
CA THR A 13 -7.82 -14.73 -4.64
C THR A 13 -8.24 -15.83 -3.66
N ALA A 14 -7.76 -17.06 -3.87
CA ALA A 14 -8.01 -18.17 -2.95
C ALA A 14 -7.55 -17.84 -1.51
N SER A 15 -6.37 -17.24 -1.36
CA SER A 15 -5.82 -16.84 -0.06
C SER A 15 -6.66 -15.77 0.63
N ILE A 16 -7.11 -14.74 -0.11
CA ILE A 16 -8.00 -13.71 0.44
C ILE A 16 -9.32 -14.32 0.91
N ARG A 17 -9.91 -15.21 0.11
CA ARG A 17 -11.16 -15.89 0.49
C ARG A 17 -10.99 -16.75 1.75
N GLU A 18 -9.86 -17.43 1.89
CA GLU A 18 -9.52 -18.18 3.11
C GLU A 18 -9.43 -17.26 4.33
N CYS A 19 -8.80 -16.08 4.20
CA CYS A 19 -8.77 -15.07 5.27
C CYS A 19 -10.15 -14.52 5.62
N LEU A 20 -11.07 -14.42 4.65
CA LEU A 20 -12.45 -13.99 4.89
C LEU A 20 -13.29 -15.05 5.61
N ILE A 21 -12.99 -16.34 5.41
CA ILE A 21 -13.70 -17.45 6.04
C ILE A 21 -13.21 -17.68 7.46
N ASN A 22 -11.90 -17.52 7.71
CA ASN A 22 -11.29 -17.70 9.02
C ASN A 22 -11.03 -16.35 9.72
N PRO A 23 -11.82 -15.98 10.75
CA PRO A 23 -11.67 -14.71 11.44
C PRO A 23 -10.26 -14.46 12.00
N GLU A 24 -9.53 -15.50 12.40
CA GLU A 24 -8.17 -15.39 12.95
C GLU A 24 -7.15 -14.91 11.89
N LYS A 25 -7.43 -15.13 10.61
CA LYS A 25 -6.57 -14.74 9.48
C LYS A 25 -6.99 -13.43 8.81
N THR A 26 -8.01 -12.75 9.32
CA THR A 26 -8.52 -11.50 8.71
C THR A 26 -7.43 -10.44 8.60
N MET A 27 -6.53 -10.37 9.59
CA MET A 27 -5.44 -9.40 9.62
C MET A 27 -4.41 -9.63 8.50
N ASP A 28 -4.24 -10.88 8.04
CA ASP A 28 -3.30 -11.25 6.98
C ASP A 28 -3.71 -10.67 5.62
N ILE A 29 -4.96 -10.19 5.47
CA ILE A 29 -5.45 -9.59 4.22
C ILE A 29 -4.60 -8.38 3.82
N MET A 30 -4.20 -7.55 4.78
CA MET A 30 -3.40 -6.35 4.49
C MET A 30 -2.04 -6.72 3.90
N ASP A 31 -1.37 -7.70 4.49
CA ASP A 31 -0.08 -8.20 3.99
C ASP A 31 -0.21 -8.80 2.58
N LEU A 32 -1.30 -9.52 2.32
CA LEU A 32 -1.61 -10.08 1.00
C LEU A 32 -1.91 -8.99 -0.05
N VAL A 33 -2.57 -7.89 0.34
CA VAL A 33 -2.82 -6.75 -0.54
C VAL A 33 -1.52 -6.02 -0.87
N GLU A 34 -0.69 -5.74 0.14
CA GLU A 34 0.59 -5.03 -0.05
C GLU A 34 1.60 -5.81 -0.90
N SER A 35 1.64 -7.14 -0.74
CA SER A 35 2.50 -8.03 -1.53
C SER A 35 1.86 -8.54 -2.84
N GLY A 36 0.57 -8.29 -3.05
CA GLY A 36 -0.16 -8.76 -4.23
C GLY A 36 0.05 -7.92 -5.48
N GLY A 37 0.90 -6.88 -5.43
CA GLY A 37 1.06 -5.89 -6.49
C GLY A 37 1.55 -6.45 -7.82
N ILE A 38 2.65 -7.20 -7.81
CA ILE A 38 3.25 -7.72 -9.06
C ILE A 38 2.35 -8.78 -9.70
N GLN A 39 1.86 -9.73 -8.91
CA GLN A 39 1.16 -10.90 -9.43
C GLN A 39 -0.31 -10.62 -9.77
N TYR A 40 -0.98 -9.80 -8.96
CA TYR A 40 -2.44 -9.62 -9.04
C TYR A 40 -2.85 -8.16 -9.25
N GLY A 41 -1.92 -7.22 -9.29
CA GLY A 41 -2.23 -5.78 -9.41
C GLY A 41 -2.94 -5.23 -8.17
N MET A 42 -2.71 -5.82 -7.00
CA MET A 42 -3.20 -5.28 -5.73
C MET A 42 -2.37 -4.07 -5.29
N GLN A 43 -2.93 -3.24 -4.42
CA GLN A 43 -2.18 -2.18 -3.75
C GLN A 43 -2.91 -1.75 -2.48
N SER A 44 -2.16 -1.39 -1.44
CA SER A 44 -2.74 -0.72 -0.26
C SER A 44 -3.03 0.74 -0.56
N PHE A 45 -3.85 1.37 0.28
CA PHE A 45 -4.12 2.80 0.18
C PHE A 45 -2.84 3.65 0.30
N ASP A 46 -1.95 3.30 1.24
CA ASP A 46 -0.70 4.03 1.47
C ASP A 46 0.26 3.87 0.28
N GLN A 47 0.33 2.70 -0.36
CA GLN A 47 1.07 2.52 -1.62
C GLN A 47 0.52 3.43 -2.73
N SER A 48 -0.81 3.57 -2.83
CA SER A 48 -1.43 4.51 -3.78
C SER A 48 -1.09 5.97 -3.47
N ILE A 49 -1.07 6.38 -2.21
CA ILE A 49 -0.68 7.74 -1.79
C ILE A 49 0.79 7.99 -2.12
N MET A 50 1.67 7.03 -1.81
CA MET A 50 3.11 7.10 -2.09
C MET A 50 3.36 7.35 -3.57
N LYS A 51 2.66 6.63 -4.45
CA LYS A 51 2.73 6.81 -5.90
C LYS A 51 2.30 8.20 -6.34
N LEU A 52 1.17 8.69 -5.85
CA LEU A 52 0.66 10.03 -6.17
C LEU A 52 1.61 11.14 -5.69
N TYR A 53 2.21 10.97 -4.51
CA TYR A 53 3.21 11.90 -3.99
C TYR A 53 4.48 11.90 -4.85
N ARG A 54 5.04 10.72 -5.16
CA ARG A 54 6.24 10.58 -6.02
C ARG A 54 6.03 11.16 -7.42
N GLN A 55 4.81 11.10 -7.94
CA GLN A 55 4.42 11.70 -9.22
C GLN A 55 4.17 13.22 -9.14
N GLY A 56 4.25 13.83 -7.96
CA GLY A 56 3.96 15.25 -7.73
C GLY A 56 2.47 15.61 -7.88
N ALA A 57 1.58 14.63 -7.84
CA ALA A 57 0.13 14.85 -7.97
C ALA A 57 -0.50 15.41 -6.69
N ILE A 58 0.12 15.14 -5.53
CA ILE A 58 -0.30 15.65 -4.21
C ILE A 58 0.91 16.20 -3.44
N SER A 59 0.66 17.13 -2.51
CA SER A 59 1.71 17.68 -1.64
C SER A 59 2.10 16.69 -0.54
N TYR A 60 3.25 16.91 0.10
CA TYR A 60 3.66 16.16 1.30
C TYR A 60 2.62 16.29 2.41
N GLU A 61 2.11 17.50 2.66
CA GLU A 61 1.07 17.75 3.66
C GLU A 61 -0.21 16.96 3.36
N GLU A 62 -0.61 16.88 2.09
CA GLU A 62 -1.75 16.07 1.67
C GLU A 62 -1.49 14.58 1.89
N ALA A 63 -0.31 14.08 1.48
CA ALA A 63 0.06 12.68 1.66
C ALA A 63 0.05 12.27 3.13
N MET A 64 0.66 13.08 4.00
CA MET A 64 0.71 12.83 5.45
C MET A 64 -0.66 12.91 6.11
N ARG A 65 -1.56 13.76 5.61
CA ARG A 65 -2.92 13.88 6.15
C ARG A 65 -3.79 12.67 5.80
N GLN A 66 -3.53 12.02 4.67
CA GLN A 66 -4.34 10.90 4.17
C GLN A 66 -3.75 9.52 4.52
N ALA A 67 -2.45 9.43 4.81
CA ALA A 67 -1.79 8.17 5.15
C ALA A 67 -2.46 7.47 6.35
N THR A 68 -2.59 6.15 6.26
CA THR A 68 -3.20 5.31 7.30
C THR A 68 -2.37 5.35 8.59
N ASN A 69 -1.05 5.31 8.45
CA ASN A 69 -0.11 5.58 9.53
C ASN A 69 0.93 6.62 9.09
N PRO A 70 0.74 7.91 9.44
CA PRO A 70 1.61 8.98 8.98
C PRO A 70 3.08 8.81 9.40
N GLU A 71 3.36 8.29 10.59
CA GLU A 71 4.73 8.12 11.10
C GLU A 71 5.48 7.06 10.29
N ASP A 72 4.84 5.91 10.06
CA ASP A 72 5.39 4.83 9.24
C ASP A 72 5.53 5.24 7.77
N PHE A 73 4.56 6.02 7.25
CA PHE A 73 4.63 6.58 5.91
C PHE A 73 5.81 7.55 5.73
N ASP A 74 6.08 8.43 6.69
CA ASP A 74 7.23 9.35 6.67
C ASP A 74 8.57 8.60 6.72
N LEU A 75 8.66 7.52 7.50
CA LEU A 75 9.84 6.64 7.48
C LEU A 75 10.07 6.05 6.09
N ARG A 76 9.01 5.52 5.45
CA ARG A 76 9.11 4.99 4.09
C ARG A 76 9.46 6.06 3.05
N LEU A 77 8.94 7.27 3.18
CA LEU A 77 9.31 8.40 2.31
C LEU A 77 10.81 8.72 2.38
N LYS A 78 11.41 8.54 3.56
CA LYS A 78 12.85 8.70 3.80
C LYS A 78 13.68 7.48 3.38
N GLY A 79 13.04 6.45 2.80
CA GLY A 79 13.69 5.21 2.38
C GLY A 79 14.01 4.26 3.52
N ILE A 80 13.36 4.42 4.68
CA ILE A 80 13.51 3.53 5.82
C ILE A 80 12.39 2.49 5.75
N THR A 81 12.74 1.28 5.31
CA THR A 81 11.84 0.12 5.29
C THR A 81 12.47 -1.03 6.08
N ALA A 82 11.64 -1.81 6.77
CA ALA A 82 12.13 -3.02 7.42
C ALA A 82 12.48 -4.05 6.35
N SER A 83 13.62 -4.74 6.49
CA SER A 83 14.05 -5.77 5.54
C SER A 83 13.08 -6.96 5.44
N SER A 84 12.21 -7.13 6.44
CA SER A 84 11.16 -8.13 6.47
C SER A 84 9.89 -7.73 5.70
N ASP A 85 9.74 -6.46 5.33
CA ASP A 85 8.51 -5.91 4.78
C ASP A 85 8.40 -6.17 3.27
N ARG A 86 7.99 -7.39 2.92
CA ARG A 86 8.01 -7.88 1.52
C ARG A 86 7.13 -7.05 0.59
N GLY A 87 5.95 -6.62 1.06
CA GLY A 87 5.00 -5.86 0.24
C GLY A 87 5.58 -4.54 -0.24
N TRP A 88 6.17 -3.77 0.67
CA TRP A 88 6.81 -2.49 0.34
C TRP A 88 8.08 -2.65 -0.49
N ASN A 89 8.88 -3.68 -0.22
CA ASN A 89 10.06 -3.98 -1.05
C ASN A 89 9.70 -4.32 -2.50
N GLU A 90 8.59 -5.03 -2.72
CA GLU A 90 8.09 -5.33 -4.07
C GLU A 90 7.52 -4.09 -4.75
N PHE A 91 6.73 -3.29 -4.03
CA PHE A 91 6.20 -2.02 -4.52
C PHE A 91 7.30 -1.07 -5.01
N GLU A 92 8.37 -0.91 -4.22
CA GLU A 92 9.50 -0.05 -4.60
C GLU A 92 10.22 -0.51 -5.86
N ARG A 93 10.25 -1.81 -6.16
CA ARG A 93 10.84 -2.34 -7.41
C ARG A 93 9.97 -2.05 -8.63
N THR A 94 8.65 -1.94 -8.46
CA THR A 94 7.72 -1.66 -9.55
C THR A 94 7.56 -0.17 -9.87
N ASP A 95 7.80 0.69 -8.89
CA ASP A 95 7.70 2.15 -9.02
C ASP A 95 9.06 2.86 -9.18
N ALA A 96 10.16 2.11 -9.27
CA ALA A 96 11.50 2.59 -9.64
C ALA A 96 11.71 2.56 -11.17
#